data_AF-A0A842ULH1-F1
#
_entry.id   AF-A0A842ULH1-F1
#
_cell.length_a   1.000
_cell.length_b   1.000
_cell.length_c   1.000
_cell.angle_alpha   90.00
_cell.angle_beta   90.00
_cell.angle_gamma   90.00
#
_symmetry.space_group_name_H-M   'P 1'
#
loop_
_entity.id
_entity.type
_entity.pdbx_description
1 polymer ?
#
loop_
_entity_poly.entity_id
_entity_poly.type
_entity_poly.pdbx_seq_one_letter_code
_entity_poly.pdbx_strand_id
1 'polypeptide(L)'
;MDEKNTKRLLETYPRLFSNFRGFECGDGWYDLLCELAEKLEPLCVDDIPEDTARVGQVKEKFGGLRFYLDWFPADEEIYKKVNSAIDTAEEKSFTICEVCGEPGTARGGGWISTLCETHHVEREREKEEMRKKWAERRKERNDEEEARKEREQEEALAKIYSENG
;
A
#
# COMPACT_ATOMS: atom_id res chain seq x y z
N MET A 1 -6.99 3.60 -0.26
CA MET A 1 -8.03 4.56 0.15
C MET A 1 -9.29 4.10 -0.51
N ASP A 2 -10.43 4.22 0.15
CA ASP A 2 -11.72 3.84 -0.40
C ASP A 2 -12.12 4.74 -1.60
N GLU A 3 -13.12 4.30 -2.35
CA GLU A 3 -13.61 5.01 -3.54
C GLU A 3 -14.20 6.37 -3.19
N LYS A 4 -14.85 6.50 -2.03
CA LYS A 4 -15.53 7.74 -1.60
C LYS A 4 -14.52 8.84 -1.31
N ASN A 5 -13.51 8.55 -0.50
CA ASN A 5 -12.45 9.47 -0.14
C ASN A 5 -11.56 9.80 -1.34
N THR A 6 -11.25 8.78 -2.16
CA THR A 6 -10.54 9.00 -3.43
C THR A 6 -11.30 10.02 -4.28
N LYS A 7 -12.59 9.78 -4.55
CA LYS A 7 -13.43 10.67 -5.35
C LYS A 7 -13.47 12.09 -4.77
N ARG A 8 -13.65 12.24 -3.46
CA ARG A 8 -13.68 13.55 -2.80
C ARG A 8 -12.38 14.33 -2.99
N LEU A 9 -11.21 13.70 -2.84
CA LEU A 9 -9.92 14.37 -3.08
C LEU A 9 -9.76 14.80 -4.54
N LEU A 10 -10.08 13.91 -5.48
CA LEU A 10 -9.99 14.20 -6.91
C LEU A 10 -10.91 15.35 -7.34
N GLU A 11 -12.14 15.38 -6.84
CA GLU A 11 -13.13 16.42 -7.17
C GLU A 11 -12.84 17.75 -6.47
N THR A 12 -12.23 17.72 -5.28
CA THR A 12 -11.92 18.94 -4.51
C THR A 12 -10.66 19.64 -5.03
N TYR A 13 -9.64 18.86 -5.43
CA TYR A 13 -8.36 19.39 -5.92
C TYR A 13 -8.04 18.86 -7.34
N PRO A 14 -8.90 19.15 -8.33
CA PRO A 14 -8.79 18.56 -9.67
C PRO A 14 -7.51 18.98 -10.40
N ARG A 15 -6.97 20.17 -10.13
CA ARG A 15 -5.69 20.61 -10.74
C ARG A 15 -4.52 19.77 -10.24
N LEU A 16 -4.50 19.45 -8.95
CA LEU A 16 -3.44 18.65 -8.33
C LEU A 16 -3.51 17.17 -8.75
N PHE A 17 -4.72 16.60 -8.83
CA PHE A 17 -4.91 15.18 -9.13
C PHE A 17 -5.41 14.89 -10.55
N SER A 18 -5.18 15.81 -11.49
CA SER A 18 -5.44 15.57 -12.92
C SER A 18 -4.69 14.31 -13.39
N ASN A 19 -5.38 13.40 -14.09
CA ASN A 19 -4.83 12.12 -14.56
C ASN A 19 -4.17 11.24 -13.47
N PHE A 20 -4.53 11.44 -12.19
CA PHE A 20 -4.00 10.65 -11.09
C PHE A 20 -4.49 9.20 -11.12
N ARG A 21 -3.59 8.26 -10.84
CA ARG A 21 -3.84 6.81 -11.03
C ARG A 21 -4.42 6.11 -9.80
N GLY A 22 -4.40 6.76 -8.64
CA GLY A 22 -4.99 6.22 -7.41
C GLY A 22 -4.04 6.23 -6.22
N PHE A 23 -4.61 6.01 -5.04
CA PHE A 23 -3.91 6.04 -3.76
C PHE A 23 -3.54 4.64 -3.27
N GLU A 24 -2.28 4.44 -2.91
CA GLU A 24 -1.73 3.21 -2.33
C GLU A 24 -1.50 3.37 -0.81
N CYS A 25 -2.42 4.04 -0.12
CA CYS A 25 -2.41 4.23 1.34
C CYS A 25 -3.83 4.09 1.90
N GLY A 26 -3.97 3.82 3.20
CA GLY A 26 -5.28 3.69 3.86
C GLY A 26 -6.06 5.01 4.04
N ASP A 27 -7.34 4.89 4.39
CA ASP A 27 -8.29 6.00 4.56
C ASP A 27 -7.99 6.90 5.76
N GLY A 28 -7.25 6.40 6.75
CA GLY A 28 -6.89 7.18 7.93
C GLY A 28 -6.00 8.38 7.62
N TRP A 29 -5.37 8.42 6.45
CA TRP A 29 -4.59 9.57 6.00
C TRP A 29 -5.37 10.52 5.08
N TYR A 30 -6.67 10.32 4.89
CA TYR A 30 -7.49 11.20 4.05
C TYR A 30 -7.42 12.67 4.49
N ASP A 31 -7.64 12.96 5.77
CA ASP A 31 -7.63 14.34 6.27
C ASP A 31 -6.23 14.98 6.16
N LEU A 32 -5.18 14.19 6.41
CA LEU A 32 -3.79 14.62 6.20
C LEU A 32 -3.51 14.99 4.74
N LEU A 33 -4.07 14.22 3.79
CA LEU A 33 -3.94 14.49 2.36
C LEU A 33 -4.76 15.72 1.94
N CYS A 34 -5.94 15.96 2.54
CA CYS A 34 -6.68 17.20 2.34
C CYS A 34 -5.88 18.42 2.83
N GLU A 35 -5.30 18.36 4.04
CA GLU A 35 -4.44 19.43 4.57
C GLU A 35 -3.23 19.70 3.65
N LEU A 36 -2.61 18.65 3.12
CA LEU A 36 -1.50 18.78 2.20
C LEU A 36 -1.95 19.41 0.88
N ALA A 37 -3.04 18.91 0.29
CA ALA A 37 -3.57 19.40 -0.98
C ALA A 37 -3.98 20.88 -0.89
N GLU A 38 -4.63 21.29 0.20
CA GLU A 38 -4.99 22.70 0.45
C GLU A 38 -3.77 23.62 0.46
N LYS A 39 -2.63 23.16 0.99
CA LYS A 39 -1.36 23.92 0.97
C LYS A 39 -0.70 23.95 -0.40
N LEU A 40 -0.81 22.87 -1.18
CA LEU A 40 -0.15 22.75 -2.49
C LEU A 40 -0.93 23.41 -3.62
N GLU A 41 -2.25 23.42 -3.56
CA GLU A 41 -3.14 23.98 -4.59
C GLU A 41 -2.80 25.45 -4.99
N PRO A 42 -2.60 26.40 -4.04
CA PRO A 42 -2.24 27.77 -4.40
C PRO A 42 -0.79 27.92 -4.89
N LEU A 43 0.07 26.91 -4.66
CA LEU A 43 1.47 26.91 -5.10
C LEU A 43 1.64 26.37 -6.52
N CYS A 44 0.60 25.75 -7.07
CA CYS A 44 0.52 25.34 -8.47
C CYS A 44 0.39 26.58 -9.37
N VAL A 45 1.52 27.25 -9.64
CA VAL A 45 1.59 28.42 -10.53
C VAL A 45 1.56 27.98 -12.01
N ASP A 46 0.82 28.76 -12.80
CA ASP A 46 0.34 28.39 -14.13
C ASP A 46 1.37 28.61 -15.24
N ASP A 47 2.10 27.55 -15.58
CA ASP A 47 2.66 27.32 -16.93
C ASP A 47 2.52 25.83 -17.34
N ILE A 48 1.91 25.02 -16.48
CA ILE A 48 1.72 23.58 -16.68
C ILE A 48 0.30 23.36 -17.21
N PRO A 49 0.15 22.64 -18.35
CA PRO A 49 -1.16 22.31 -18.89
C PRO A 49 -2.08 21.65 -17.85
N GLU A 50 -3.36 21.99 -17.88
CA GLU A 50 -4.36 21.52 -16.90
C GLU A 50 -4.54 19.99 -16.92
N ASP A 51 -4.26 19.35 -18.04
CA ASP A 51 -4.28 17.90 -18.24
C ASP A 51 -2.96 17.21 -17.83
N THR A 52 -1.96 17.94 -17.36
CA THR A 52 -0.71 17.34 -16.89
C THR A 52 -0.86 16.85 -15.45
N ALA A 53 -0.52 15.57 -15.22
CA ALA A 53 -0.51 15.03 -13.87
C ALA A 53 0.50 15.77 -13.00
N ARG A 54 0.02 16.33 -11.90
CA ARG A 54 0.86 17.04 -10.93
C ARG A 54 1.30 16.12 -9.81
N VAL A 55 0.44 15.22 -9.38
CA VAL A 55 0.80 14.17 -8.42
C VAL A 55 1.09 12.89 -9.19
N GLY A 56 2.30 12.36 -9.02
CA GLY A 56 2.73 11.13 -9.66
C GLY A 56 2.31 9.89 -8.87
N GLN A 57 2.55 9.89 -7.56
CA GLN A 57 2.20 8.75 -6.71
C GLN A 57 2.00 9.15 -5.26
N VAL A 58 0.99 8.57 -4.62
CA VAL A 58 0.72 8.69 -3.20
C VAL A 58 0.62 7.30 -2.60
N LYS A 59 1.52 6.96 -1.69
CA LYS A 59 1.60 5.60 -1.12
C LYS A 59 2.05 5.58 0.33
N GLU A 60 1.81 4.47 0.99
CA GLU A 60 2.51 4.12 2.22
C GLU A 60 3.90 3.54 1.90
N LYS A 61 4.90 3.92 2.70
CA LYS A 61 6.23 3.31 2.70
C LYS A 61 6.87 3.38 4.10
N PHE A 62 7.20 2.21 4.64
CA PHE A 62 7.87 2.04 5.94
C PHE A 62 7.10 2.67 7.11
N GLY A 63 5.77 2.63 7.07
CA GLY A 63 4.87 3.21 8.06
C GLY A 63 4.55 4.68 7.86
N GLY A 64 5.08 5.34 6.83
CA GLY A 64 4.81 6.75 6.55
C GLY A 64 4.30 7.00 5.13
N LEU A 65 3.68 8.14 4.94
CA LEU A 65 3.24 8.66 3.65
C LEU A 65 4.45 8.95 2.76
N ARG A 66 4.31 8.68 1.47
CA ARG A 66 5.15 9.23 0.41
C ARG A 66 4.28 9.94 -0.61
N PHE A 67 4.58 11.21 -0.87
CA PHE A 67 3.82 12.05 -1.78
C PHE A 67 4.74 12.59 -2.88
N TYR A 68 4.68 11.98 -4.05
CA TYR A 68 5.55 12.34 -5.18
C TYR A 68 4.82 13.23 -6.17
N LEU A 69 5.47 14.33 -6.54
CA LEU A 69 5.04 15.23 -7.60
C LEU A 69 5.75 14.89 -8.92
N ASP A 70 5.02 15.02 -10.02
CA ASP A 70 5.55 14.90 -11.39
C ASP A 70 5.91 16.27 -11.99
N TRP A 71 5.77 17.34 -11.20
CA TRP A 71 6.16 18.70 -11.56
C TRP A 71 6.94 19.35 -10.43
N PHE A 72 7.77 20.33 -10.79
CA PHE A 72 8.51 21.13 -9.84
C PHE A 72 8.46 22.61 -10.23
N PRO A 73 8.18 23.52 -9.28
CA PRO A 73 8.22 24.95 -9.56
C PRO A 73 9.65 25.40 -9.85
N ALA A 74 9.81 26.31 -10.81
CA ALA A 74 11.11 26.91 -11.14
C ALA A 74 11.55 27.96 -10.11
N ASP A 75 10.60 28.61 -9.44
CA ASP A 75 10.85 29.56 -8.35
C ASP A 75 11.32 28.82 -7.09
N GLU A 76 12.49 29.22 -6.57
CA GLU A 76 13.13 28.57 -5.43
C GLU A 76 12.30 28.68 -4.14
N GLU A 77 11.60 29.79 -3.93
CA GLU A 77 10.80 30.00 -2.73
C GLU A 77 9.51 29.19 -2.78
N ILE A 78 8.90 29.04 -3.96
CA ILE A 78 7.77 28.11 -4.16
C ILE A 78 8.25 26.68 -3.99
N TYR A 79 9.41 26.31 -4.54
CA TYR A 79 10.00 24.98 -4.36
C TYR A 79 10.19 24.62 -2.89
N LYS A 80 10.76 25.53 -2.08
CA LYS A 80 10.93 25.33 -0.64
C LYS A 80 9.60 25.13 0.07
N LYS A 81 8.58 25.93 -0.25
CA LYS A 81 7.22 25.80 0.34
C LYS A 81 6.57 24.47 0.01
N VAL A 82 6.67 24.02 -1.25
CA VAL A 82 6.13 22.73 -1.69
C VAL A 82 6.79 21.58 -0.94
N ASN A 83 8.12 21.52 -0.92
CA ASN A 83 8.85 20.46 -0.23
C ASN A 83 8.57 20.48 1.28
N SER A 84 8.57 21.65 1.91
CA SER A 84 8.27 21.77 3.34
C SER A 84 6.85 21.29 3.70
N ALA A 85 5.86 21.56 2.84
CA ALA A 85 4.50 21.07 3.04
C ALA A 85 4.43 19.54 2.95
N ILE A 86 5.11 18.95 1.96
CA ILE A 86 5.21 17.49 1.79
C ILE A 86 5.93 16.87 2.98
N ASP A 87 7.11 17.37 3.34
CA ASP A 87 7.91 16.87 4.48
C ASP A 87 7.09 16.86 5.77
N THR A 88 6.37 17.96 6.03
CA THR A 88 5.49 18.06 7.21
C THR A 88 4.40 16.98 7.19
N ALA A 89 3.80 16.70 6.04
CA ALA A 89 2.77 15.68 5.92
C ALA A 89 3.35 14.27 6.08
N GLU A 90 4.52 13.99 5.47
CA GLU A 90 5.23 12.73 5.64
C GLU A 90 5.62 12.50 7.10
N GLU A 91 6.12 13.51 7.80
CA GLU A 91 6.44 13.42 9.24
C GLU A 91 5.20 13.13 10.09
N LYS A 92 4.10 13.86 9.86
CA LYS A 92 2.83 13.65 10.58
C LYS A 92 2.29 12.23 10.40
N SER A 93 2.44 11.64 9.21
CA SER A 93 1.88 10.32 8.91
C SER A 93 2.40 9.20 9.83
N PHE A 94 3.61 9.34 10.39
CA PHE A 94 4.19 8.38 11.33
C PHE A 94 3.50 8.34 12.70
N THR A 95 2.59 9.28 12.97
CA THR A 95 1.83 9.35 14.23
C THR A 95 0.33 9.17 14.03
N ILE A 96 -0.11 8.92 12.80
CA ILE A 96 -1.52 8.81 12.42
C ILE A 96 -1.79 7.39 11.92
N CYS A 97 -2.78 6.72 12.49
CA CYS A 97 -3.19 5.40 12.04
C CYS A 97 -3.63 5.43 10.58
N GLU A 98 -2.96 4.64 9.74
CA GLU A 98 -3.22 4.57 8.30
C GLU A 98 -4.66 4.12 7.98
N VAL A 99 -5.32 3.39 8.89
CA VAL A 99 -6.67 2.85 8.65
C VAL A 99 -7.77 3.83 9.05
N CYS A 100 -7.67 4.47 10.23
CA CYS A 100 -8.77 5.27 10.77
C CYS A 100 -8.45 6.73 11.13
N GLY A 101 -7.19 7.15 11.05
CA GLY A 101 -6.79 8.55 11.29
C GLY A 101 -6.60 8.93 12.76
N GLU A 102 -6.94 8.04 13.70
CA GLU A 102 -6.63 8.22 15.11
C GLU A 102 -5.13 8.11 15.39
N PRO A 103 -4.62 8.59 16.55
CA PRO A 103 -3.22 8.46 16.90
C PRO A 103 -2.71 7.02 16.77
N GLY A 104 -1.62 6.87 16.02
CA GLY A 104 -0.98 5.60 15.72
C GLY A 104 0.50 5.61 16.04
N THR A 105 1.08 4.41 16.09
CA THR A 105 2.53 4.23 16.24
C THR A 105 3.03 3.23 15.21
N ALA A 106 4.32 3.30 14.86
CA ALA A 106 4.93 2.36 13.96
C ALA A 106 4.86 0.93 14.53
N ARG A 107 4.20 0.03 13.79
CA ARG A 107 4.08 -1.41 14.10
C ARG A 107 4.88 -2.21 13.07
N GLY A 108 5.63 -3.21 13.55
CA GLY A 108 6.57 -4.00 12.74
C GLY A 108 6.20 -5.49 12.62
N GLY A 109 7.21 -6.35 12.46
CA GLY A 109 7.05 -7.82 12.33
C GLY A 109 6.94 -8.35 10.89
N GLY A 110 7.24 -7.49 9.90
CA GLY A 110 7.14 -7.76 8.48
C GLY A 110 6.99 -6.45 7.73
N TRP A 111 5.81 -6.23 7.12
CA TRP A 111 5.43 -4.93 6.59
C TRP A 111 5.21 -3.93 7.74
N ILE A 112 5.87 -2.76 7.65
CA ILE A 112 5.76 -1.70 8.67
C ILE A 112 4.58 -0.81 8.32
N SER A 113 3.70 -0.56 9.29
CA SER A 113 2.57 0.37 9.15
C SER A 113 2.40 1.19 10.43
N THR A 114 1.97 2.44 10.31
CA THR A 114 1.56 3.24 11.49
C THR A 114 0.10 2.95 11.81
N LEU A 115 -0.17 2.33 12.96
CA LEU A 115 -1.51 1.87 13.34
C LEU A 115 -1.81 2.20 14.80
N CYS A 116 -3.09 2.48 15.08
CA CYS A 116 -3.60 2.45 16.45
C CYS A 116 -3.66 1.00 16.96
N GLU A 117 -3.86 0.82 18.26
CA GLU A 117 -3.85 -0.52 18.87
C GLU A 117 -4.93 -1.44 18.28
N THR A 118 -6.14 -0.92 18.05
CA THR A 118 -7.26 -1.69 17.48
C THR A 118 -6.89 -2.29 16.13
N HIS A 119 -6.47 -1.46 15.17
CA HIS A 119 -6.10 -1.93 13.83
C HIS A 119 -4.80 -2.75 13.82
N HIS A 120 -3.91 -2.53 14.80
CA HIS A 120 -2.74 -3.41 14.96
C HIS A 120 -3.18 -4.83 15.33
N VAL A 121 -4.03 -4.99 16.36
CA VAL A 121 -4.54 -6.29 16.80
C VAL A 121 -5.32 -7.00 15.70
N GLU A 122 -6.18 -6.28 14.98
CA GLU A 122 -6.92 -6.83 13.83
C GLU A 122 -5.98 -7.35 12.75
N ARG A 123 -4.95 -6.57 12.39
CA ARG A 123 -3.96 -6.96 11.37
C ARG A 123 -3.12 -8.16 11.81
N GLU A 124 -2.76 -8.26 13.08
CA GLU A 124 -2.05 -9.44 13.60
C GLU A 124 -2.93 -10.70 13.58
N ARG A 125 -4.21 -10.58 13.93
CA ARG A 125 -5.17 -11.68 13.82
C ARG A 125 -5.30 -12.16 12.37
N GLU A 126 -5.47 -11.24 11.42
CA GLU A 126 -5.55 -11.57 9.99
C GLU A 126 -4.27 -12.26 9.49
N LYS A 127 -3.09 -11.76 9.91
CA LYS A 127 -1.81 -12.39 9.59
C LYS A 127 -1.75 -13.82 10.14
N GLU A 128 -2.20 -14.06 11.36
CA GLU A 128 -2.22 -15.40 11.96
C GLU A 128 -3.16 -16.35 11.19
N GLU A 129 -4.37 -15.91 10.88
CA GLU A 129 -5.33 -16.66 10.08
C GLU A 129 -4.78 -17.01 8.71
N MET A 130 -4.16 -16.05 8.04
CA MET A 130 -3.48 -16.29 6.76
C MET A 130 -2.36 -17.32 6.95
N ARG A 131 -1.46 -17.15 7.92
CA ARG A 131 -0.38 -18.12 8.19
C ARG A 131 -0.90 -19.56 8.35
N LYS A 132 -2.02 -19.75 9.05
CA LYS A 132 -2.69 -21.06 9.19
C LYS A 132 -3.16 -21.60 7.84
N LYS A 133 -3.89 -20.80 7.06
CA LYS A 133 -4.36 -21.17 5.70
C LYS A 133 -3.20 -21.53 4.76
N TRP A 134 -2.11 -20.76 4.79
CA TRP A 134 -0.92 -21.04 3.98
C TRP A 134 -0.21 -22.33 4.42
N ALA A 135 -0.19 -22.63 5.73
CA ALA A 135 0.35 -23.87 6.26
C ALA A 135 -0.49 -25.09 5.84
N GLU A 136 -1.82 -24.99 5.91
CA GLU A 136 -2.75 -26.02 5.45
C GLU A 136 -2.56 -26.31 3.95
N ARG A 137 -2.62 -25.28 3.10
CA ARG A 137 -2.39 -25.43 1.65
C ARG A 137 -1.02 -26.01 1.32
N ARG A 138 -0.01 -25.69 2.11
CA ARG A 138 1.34 -26.25 1.96
C ARG A 138 1.36 -27.73 2.32
N LYS A 139 0.65 -28.12 3.39
CA LYS A 139 0.51 -29.52 3.78
C LYS A 139 -0.24 -30.31 2.71
N GLU A 140 -1.40 -29.84 2.26
CA GLU A 140 -2.19 -30.49 1.20
C GLU A 140 -1.36 -30.74 -0.05
N ARG A 141 -0.62 -29.72 -0.52
CA ARG A 141 0.26 -29.87 -1.68
C ARG A 141 1.38 -30.90 -1.46
N ASN A 142 1.95 -30.95 -0.25
CA ASN A 142 2.99 -31.93 0.06
C ASN A 142 2.41 -33.35 0.10
N ASP A 143 1.26 -33.54 0.75
CA ASP A 143 0.58 -34.84 0.85
C ASP A 143 0.17 -35.34 -0.55
N GLU A 144 -0.32 -34.47 -1.43
CA GLU A 144 -0.62 -34.78 -2.84
C GLU A 144 0.63 -35.21 -3.63
N GLU A 145 1.75 -34.51 -3.41
CA GLU A 145 3.02 -34.81 -4.07
C GLU A 145 3.60 -36.15 -3.60
N GLU A 146 3.50 -36.46 -2.31
CA GLU A 146 3.93 -37.73 -1.71
C GLU A 146 3.08 -38.88 -2.26
N ALA A 147 1.75 -38.76 -2.24
CA ALA A 147 0.85 -39.77 -2.79
C ALA A 147 1.07 -40.00 -4.30
N ARG A 148 1.46 -38.96 -5.06
CA ARG A 148 1.84 -39.13 -6.48
C ARG A 148 3.10 -39.96 -6.63
N LYS A 149 4.15 -39.67 -5.85
CA LYS A 149 5.43 -40.41 -5.89
C LYS A 149 5.23 -41.88 -5.49
N GLU A 150 4.40 -42.14 -4.48
CA GLU A 150 4.07 -43.51 -4.07
C GLU A 150 3.41 -44.30 -5.21
N ARG A 151 2.40 -43.73 -5.89
CA ARG A 151 1.75 -44.37 -7.05
C ARG A 151 2.73 -44.64 -8.19
N GLU A 152 3.57 -43.67 -8.53
CA GLU A 152 4.60 -43.83 -9.57
C GLU A 152 5.60 -44.95 -9.21
N GLN A 153 5.98 -45.08 -7.94
CA GLN A 153 6.85 -46.15 -7.46
C GLN A 153 6.17 -47.52 -7.51
N GLU A 154 4.91 -47.62 -7.08
CA GLU A 154 4.12 -48.86 -7.16
C GLU A 154 3.94 -49.33 -8.61
N GLU A 155 3.60 -48.42 -9.52
CA GLU A 155 3.49 -48.71 -10.96
C GLU A 155 4.81 -49.18 -11.56
N ALA A 156 5.92 -48.52 -11.20
CA ALA A 156 7.26 -48.93 -11.65
C ALA A 156 7.63 -50.33 -11.14
N LEU A 157 7.35 -50.64 -9.87
CA LEU A 157 7.59 -51.97 -9.29
C LEU A 157 6.72 -53.04 -9.96
N ALA A 158 5.43 -52.77 -10.14
CA ALA A 158 4.51 -53.70 -10.81
C ALA A 158 4.98 -54.04 -12.23
N LYS A 159 5.49 -53.04 -12.97
CA LYS A 159 6.07 -53.24 -14.29
C LYS A 159 7.29 -54.15 -14.26
N ILE A 160 8.22 -53.92 -13.32
CA ILE A 160 9.41 -54.77 -13.13
C ILE A 160 9.03 -56.22 -12.84
N TYR A 161 8.03 -56.45 -11.98
CA TYR A 161 7.57 -57.81 -11.68
C TYR A 161 6.89 -58.50 -12.88
N SER A 162 6.17 -57.75 -13.71
CA SER A 162 5.53 -58.29 -14.92
C SER A 162 6.50 -58.62 -16.06
N GLU A 163 7.66 -57.98 -16.11
CA GLU A 163 8.69 -58.21 -17.14
C GLU A 163 9.64 -59.37 -16.78
N ASN A 164 9.69 -59.79 -15.51
CA ASN A 164 10.59 -60.82 -15.01
C ASN A 164 9.90 -62.14 -14.61
N GLY A 165 8.58 -62.26 -14.79
CA GLY A 165 7.78 -63.46 -14.56
C GLY A 165 7.29 -64.08 -15.86
#